data_AF-A0A849DD53-F1
#
_entry.id   AF-A0A849DD53-F1
#
_cell.length_a   1.000
_cell.length_b   1.000
_cell.length_c   1.000
_cell.angle_alpha   90.00
_cell.angle_beta   90.00
_cell.angle_gamma   90.00
#
_symmetry.space_group_name_H-M   'P 1'
#
loop_
_entity.id
_entity.type
_entity.pdbx_description
1 polymer ?
#
loop_
_entity_poly.entity_id
_entity_poly.type
_entity_poly.pdbx_seq_one_letter_code
_entity_poly.pdbx_strand_id
1 'polypeptide(L)'
;MHKLTQHQEDVADEVLSNLRTHKTALLSGISGVGKTTTTEYIVSKYQRARKQVWLAATTHKALEVLSKMMPSVNSTRISTLHSFLNMIPDKSGPNRPMIVNPRGQTKFITLLVVDEYSMMTKDVIDALNDYRMMHDVDVLFVGDASQLILSKNDVDTLELDDKTSYLTEVMRQGRFSDIAIYSKMVSAFILGMGPEPIVPYGDEIIKYTD
;
A
#
# COMPACT_ATOMS: atom_id res chain seq x y z
N MET A 1 -2.87 -15.87 -14.27
CA MET A 1 -2.48 -15.72 -12.86
C MET A 1 -1.09 -16.33 -12.70
N HIS A 2 -0.11 -15.54 -12.29
CA HIS A 2 1.23 -16.07 -11.98
C HIS A 2 1.16 -16.97 -10.74
N LYS A 3 1.98 -18.02 -10.70
CA LYS A 3 2.11 -18.89 -9.52
C LYS A 3 2.83 -18.11 -8.42
N LEU A 4 2.24 -18.04 -7.22
CA LEU A 4 2.85 -17.42 -6.05
C LEU A 4 3.99 -18.30 -5.53
N THR A 5 4.96 -17.70 -4.83
CA THR A 5 5.87 -18.46 -3.97
C THR A 5 5.18 -18.82 -2.66
N GLN A 6 5.70 -19.81 -1.92
CA GLN A 6 5.16 -20.15 -0.61
C GLN A 6 5.13 -18.92 0.32
N HIS A 7 6.20 -18.11 0.32
CA HIS A 7 6.26 -16.86 1.10
C HIS A 7 5.12 -15.89 0.73
N GLN A 8 4.81 -15.75 -0.55
CA GLN A 8 3.71 -14.89 -1.01
C GLN A 8 2.34 -15.44 -0.62
N GLU A 9 2.17 -16.77 -0.62
CA GLU A 9 0.93 -17.41 -0.17
C GLU A 9 0.73 -17.22 1.33
N ASP A 10 1.76 -17.47 2.13
CA ASP A 10 1.71 -17.31 3.60
C ASP A 10 1.39 -15.86 3.99
N VAL A 11 2.06 -14.89 3.38
CA VAL A 11 1.81 -13.46 3.60
C VAL A 11 0.41 -13.05 3.12
N ALA A 12 -0.07 -13.59 2.00
CA ALA A 12 -1.43 -13.31 1.54
C ALA A 12 -2.48 -13.85 2.52
N ASP A 13 -2.25 -15.01 3.12
CA ASP A 13 -3.15 -15.59 4.12
C ASP A 13 -3.14 -14.77 5.42
N GLU A 14 -1.99 -14.25 5.83
CA GLU A 14 -1.87 -13.29 6.94
C GLU A 14 -2.68 -12.02 6.68
N VAL A 15 -2.52 -11.42 5.49
CA VAL A 15 -3.29 -10.24 5.07
C VAL A 15 -4.79 -10.52 5.09
N LEU A 16 -5.22 -11.66 4.54
CA LEU A 16 -6.63 -12.05 4.56
C LEU A 16 -7.16 -12.28 5.98
N SER A 17 -6.30 -12.73 6.90
CA SER A 17 -6.63 -12.82 8.32
C SER A 17 -6.85 -11.45 8.94
N ASN A 18 -5.92 -10.52 8.73
CA ASN A 18 -6.00 -9.15 9.23
C ASN A 18 -7.22 -8.40 8.67
N LEU A 19 -7.53 -8.54 7.38
CA LEU A 19 -8.74 -7.95 6.79
C LEU A 19 -10.02 -8.52 7.43
N ARG A 20 -10.05 -9.81 7.74
CA ARG A 20 -11.22 -10.46 8.36
C ARG A 20 -11.44 -10.02 9.82
N THR A 21 -10.37 -9.84 10.58
CA THR A 21 -10.45 -9.49 12.02
C THR A 21 -10.52 -7.99 12.26
N HIS A 22 -9.80 -7.20 11.48
CA HIS A 22 -9.57 -5.78 11.74
C HIS A 22 -10.10 -4.86 10.63
N LYS A 23 -10.65 -5.40 9.54
CA LYS A 23 -11.08 -4.63 8.35
C LYS A 23 -9.96 -3.84 7.68
N THR A 24 -8.72 -4.04 8.09
CA THR A 24 -7.57 -3.26 7.64
C THR A 24 -6.32 -4.11 7.70
N ALA A 25 -5.50 -4.01 6.66
CA ALA A 25 -4.21 -4.67 6.58
C ALA A 25 -3.25 -3.85 5.71
N LEU A 26 -1.95 -3.99 5.98
CA LEU A 26 -0.89 -3.46 5.14
C LEU A 26 -0.07 -4.61 4.56
N LEU A 27 0.00 -4.70 3.23
CA LEU A 27 0.97 -5.50 2.51
C LEU A 27 2.21 -4.64 2.22
N SER A 28 3.27 -4.87 3.00
CA SER A 28 4.51 -4.09 2.92
C SER A 28 5.63 -4.88 2.25
N GLY A 29 6.50 -4.20 1.52
CA GLY A 29 7.78 -4.74 1.09
C GLY A 29 8.47 -3.86 0.08
N ILE A 30 9.77 -4.07 -0.12
CA ILE A 30 10.57 -3.28 -1.05
C ILE A 30 10.17 -3.52 -2.52
N SER A 31 10.78 -2.81 -3.45
CA SER A 31 10.57 -3.05 -4.89
C SER A 31 11.01 -4.46 -5.29
N GLY A 32 10.22 -5.11 -6.15
CA GLY A 32 10.58 -6.41 -6.74
C GLY A 32 10.31 -7.64 -5.87
N VAL A 33 9.65 -7.53 -4.70
CA VAL A 33 9.24 -8.68 -3.86
C VAL A 33 7.90 -9.33 -4.29
N GLY A 34 7.25 -8.76 -5.30
CA GLY A 34 5.99 -9.29 -5.85
C GLY A 34 4.72 -8.84 -5.12
N LYS A 35 4.71 -7.61 -4.57
CA LYS A 35 3.51 -6.97 -4.00
C LYS A 35 2.32 -7.07 -4.94
N THR A 36 2.46 -6.63 -6.20
CA THR A 36 1.36 -6.64 -7.17
C THR A 36 0.82 -8.04 -7.45
N THR A 37 1.68 -9.06 -7.56
CA THR A 37 1.27 -10.46 -7.74
C THR A 37 0.47 -10.97 -6.53
N THR A 38 0.92 -10.61 -5.33
CA THR A 38 0.26 -11.00 -4.07
C THR A 38 -1.08 -10.28 -3.92
N THR A 39 -1.15 -8.99 -4.25
CA THR A 39 -2.38 -8.20 -4.32
C THR A 39 -3.38 -8.79 -5.33
N GLU A 40 -2.92 -9.19 -6.52
CA GLU A 40 -3.77 -9.85 -7.53
C GLU A 40 -4.40 -11.13 -6.97
N TYR A 41 -3.63 -11.95 -6.25
CA TYR A 41 -4.14 -13.15 -5.60
C TYR A 41 -5.18 -12.84 -4.54
N ILE A 42 -4.95 -11.85 -3.67
CA ILE A 42 -5.92 -11.41 -2.64
C ILE A 42 -7.20 -10.92 -3.31
N VAL A 43 -7.09 -10.05 -4.32
CA VAL A 43 -8.24 -9.54 -5.09
C VAL A 43 -9.02 -10.68 -5.74
N SER A 44 -8.35 -11.71 -6.25
CA SER A 44 -9.01 -12.88 -6.85
C SER A 44 -9.90 -13.64 -5.86
N LYS A 45 -9.59 -13.62 -4.56
CA LYS A 45 -10.39 -14.27 -3.51
C LYS A 45 -11.70 -13.52 -3.30
N TYR A 46 -11.65 -12.19 -3.26
CA TYR A 46 -12.84 -11.34 -3.19
C TYR A 46 -13.71 -11.46 -4.44
N GLN A 47 -13.10 -11.44 -5.64
CA GLN A 47 -13.81 -11.62 -6.90
C GLN A 47 -14.51 -12.98 -6.99
N ARG A 48 -13.86 -14.07 -6.58
CA ARG A 48 -14.46 -15.41 -6.53
C ARG A 48 -15.66 -15.47 -5.58
N ALA A 49 -15.63 -14.70 -4.50
CA ALA A 49 -16.76 -14.52 -3.59
C ALA A 49 -17.81 -13.52 -4.11
N ARG A 50 -17.71 -13.05 -5.36
CA ARG A 50 -18.58 -12.04 -6.00
C ARG A 50 -18.62 -10.70 -5.26
N LYS A 51 -17.56 -10.36 -4.53
CA LYS A 51 -17.41 -9.08 -3.82
C LYS A 51 -16.94 -7.98 -4.78
N GLN A 52 -17.38 -6.75 -4.54
CA GLN A 52 -16.98 -5.58 -5.31
C GLN A 52 -15.61 -5.08 -4.81
N VAL A 53 -14.67 -4.90 -5.74
CA VAL A 53 -13.30 -4.48 -5.43
C VAL A 53 -12.99 -3.16 -6.11
N TRP A 54 -12.36 -2.25 -5.40
CA TRP A 54 -11.80 -1.03 -5.98
C TRP A 54 -10.31 -0.95 -5.73
N LEU A 55 -9.55 -0.76 -6.79
CA LEU A 55 -8.11 -0.50 -6.73
C LEU A 55 -7.90 1.01 -6.82
N ALA A 56 -7.21 1.57 -5.85
CA ALA A 56 -6.87 2.98 -5.79
C ALA A 56 -5.37 3.14 -5.71
N ALA A 57 -4.84 4.17 -6.36
CA ALA A 57 -3.46 4.61 -6.16
C ALA A 57 -3.44 6.06 -5.69
N THR A 58 -2.44 6.43 -4.89
CA THR A 58 -2.30 7.79 -4.35
C THR A 58 -1.81 8.80 -5.40
N THR A 59 -1.08 8.34 -6.43
CA THR A 59 -0.58 9.20 -7.53
C THR A 59 -1.05 8.74 -8.91
N HIS A 60 -1.05 9.66 -9.88
CA HIS A 60 -1.35 9.33 -11.28
C HIS A 60 -0.33 8.37 -11.90
N LYS A 61 0.95 8.44 -11.48
CA LYS A 61 1.97 7.53 -11.99
C LYS A 61 1.79 6.12 -11.47
N ALA A 62 1.51 5.98 -10.17
CA ALA A 62 1.19 4.70 -9.56
C ALA A 62 -0.10 4.12 -10.17
N LEU A 63 -1.13 4.95 -10.41
CA LEU A 63 -2.34 4.54 -11.09
C LEU A 63 -2.07 3.97 -12.50
N GLU A 64 -1.21 4.62 -13.28
CA GLU A 64 -0.84 4.16 -14.62
C GLU A 64 -0.18 2.77 -14.58
N VAL A 65 0.73 2.56 -13.62
CA VAL A 65 1.41 1.27 -13.40
C VAL A 65 0.41 0.21 -12.94
N LEU A 66 -0.39 0.53 -11.91
CA LEU A 66 -1.41 -0.36 -11.35
C LEU A 66 -2.42 -0.79 -12.42
N SER A 67 -2.87 0.13 -13.29
CA SER A 67 -3.80 -0.17 -14.38
C SER A 67 -3.22 -1.08 -15.45
N LYS A 68 -1.91 -1.00 -15.69
CA LYS A 68 -1.21 -1.89 -16.62
C LYS A 68 -1.03 -3.29 -16.03
N MET A 69 -0.74 -3.38 -14.74
CA MET A 69 -0.49 -4.67 -14.07
C MET A 69 -1.78 -5.39 -13.69
N MET A 70 -2.82 -4.65 -13.33
CA MET A 70 -4.12 -5.15 -12.89
C MET A 70 -5.22 -4.47 -13.71
N PRO A 71 -5.43 -4.88 -14.97
CA PRO A 71 -6.45 -4.28 -15.81
C PRO A 71 -7.84 -4.45 -15.16
N SER A 72 -8.69 -3.44 -15.31
CA SER A 72 -10.07 -3.51 -14.82
C SER A 72 -10.81 -4.65 -15.52
N VAL A 73 -11.33 -5.57 -14.72
CA VAL A 73 -12.09 -6.74 -15.17
C VAL A 73 -13.31 -6.93 -14.28
N ASN A 74 -14.46 -7.26 -14.88
CA ASN A 74 -15.72 -7.58 -14.20
C ASN A 74 -16.09 -6.62 -13.06
N SER A 75 -15.88 -7.04 -11.80
CA SER A 75 -16.24 -6.36 -10.55
C SER A 75 -15.10 -5.54 -9.93
N THR A 76 -14.02 -5.33 -10.66
CA THR A 76 -12.88 -4.51 -10.23
C THR A 76 -12.86 -3.20 -10.99
N ARG A 77 -12.83 -2.10 -10.23
CA ARG A 77 -12.64 -0.75 -10.75
C ARG A 77 -11.29 -0.21 -10.32
N ILE A 78 -10.77 0.76 -11.08
CA ILE A 78 -9.49 1.39 -10.78
C ILE A 78 -9.56 2.91 -10.91
N SER A 79 -8.97 3.65 -9.96
CA SER A 79 -8.88 5.11 -10.01
C SER A 79 -7.77 5.64 -9.11
N THR A 80 -7.57 6.96 -9.05
CA THR A 80 -6.85 7.55 -7.91
C THR A 80 -7.70 7.44 -6.65
N LEU A 81 -7.06 7.46 -5.47
CA LEU A 81 -7.77 7.51 -4.19
C LEU A 81 -8.62 8.78 -4.06
N HIS A 82 -8.12 9.92 -4.53
CA HIS A 82 -8.88 11.18 -4.61
C HIS A 82 -10.19 11.02 -5.39
N SER A 83 -10.15 10.41 -6.57
CA SER A 83 -11.35 10.15 -7.38
C SER A 83 -12.28 9.13 -6.73
N PHE A 84 -11.74 8.14 -6.02
CA PHE A 84 -12.53 7.19 -5.24
C PHE A 84 -13.30 7.90 -4.12
N LEU A 85 -12.64 8.76 -3.35
CA LEU A 85 -13.24 9.53 -2.26
C LEU A 85 -14.04 10.77 -2.74
N ASN A 86 -14.15 11.00 -4.05
CA ASN A 86 -14.79 12.18 -4.65
C ASN A 86 -14.21 13.51 -4.13
N MET A 87 -12.90 13.57 -3.90
CA MET A 87 -12.27 14.78 -3.36
C MET A 87 -12.12 15.86 -4.44
N ILE A 88 -12.38 17.10 -4.06
CA ILE A 88 -12.26 18.30 -4.90
C ILE A 88 -11.50 19.39 -4.13
N PRO A 89 -10.82 20.33 -4.82
CA PRO A 89 -10.26 21.49 -4.16
C PRO A 89 -11.38 22.37 -3.58
N ASP A 90 -11.27 22.72 -2.31
CA ASP A 90 -12.12 23.72 -1.69
C ASP A 90 -11.82 25.09 -2.30
N LYS A 91 -12.82 25.68 -2.96
CA LYS A 91 -12.65 26.99 -3.62
C LYS A 91 -12.73 28.16 -2.66
N SER A 92 -13.09 27.93 -1.38
CA SER A 92 -13.31 28.97 -0.38
C SER A 92 -12.09 29.27 0.49
N GLY A 93 -11.17 28.31 0.67
CA GLY A 93 -9.96 28.48 1.47
C GLY A 93 -8.76 29.08 0.73
N PRO A 94 -7.86 29.82 1.41
CA PRO A 94 -6.71 30.50 0.80
C PRO A 94 -5.66 29.56 0.17
N ASN A 95 -5.67 28.27 0.54
CA ASN A 95 -4.76 27.24 -0.01
C ASN A 95 -5.48 26.15 -0.81
N ARG A 96 -6.79 26.28 -0.99
CA ARG A 96 -7.65 25.29 -1.66
C ARG A 96 -7.39 23.83 -1.22
N PRO A 97 -7.53 23.52 0.09
CA PRO A 97 -7.35 22.16 0.59
C PRO A 97 -8.31 21.19 -0.10
N MET A 98 -8.00 19.90 -0.09
CA MET A 98 -8.88 18.91 -0.71
C MET A 98 -10.00 18.54 0.27
N ILE A 99 -11.24 18.57 -0.21
CA ILE A 99 -12.43 18.21 0.58
C ILE A 99 -13.25 17.15 -0.15
N VAL A 100 -13.97 16.30 0.58
CA VAL A 100 -14.93 15.37 -0.02
C VAL A 100 -16.09 16.18 -0.62
N ASN A 101 -16.39 15.96 -1.90
CA ASN A 101 -17.52 16.62 -2.55
C ASN A 101 -18.85 16.14 -1.92
N PRO A 102 -19.65 17.04 -1.29
CA PRO A 102 -20.90 16.65 -0.63
C PRO A 102 -21.97 16.09 -1.59
N ARG A 103 -21.82 16.37 -2.90
CA ARG A 103 -22.70 15.85 -3.96
C ARG A 103 -22.11 14.63 -4.67
N GLY A 104 -20.93 14.17 -4.24
CA GLY A 104 -20.29 12.99 -4.81
C GLY A 104 -21.10 11.73 -4.51
N GLN A 105 -21.23 10.84 -5.49
CA GLN A 105 -21.88 9.56 -5.25
C GLN A 105 -20.97 8.67 -4.41
N THR A 106 -21.51 8.22 -3.28
CA THR A 106 -20.88 7.22 -2.44
C THR A 106 -20.72 5.91 -3.22
N LYS A 107 -19.52 5.34 -3.16
CA LYS A 107 -19.20 4.07 -3.82
C LYS A 107 -19.34 2.97 -2.77
N PHE A 108 -20.14 1.93 -3.06
CA PHE A 108 -20.31 0.78 -2.16
C PHE A 108 -19.47 -0.39 -2.68
N ILE A 109 -18.47 -0.78 -1.89
CA ILE A 109 -17.54 -1.86 -2.22
C ILE A 109 -17.26 -2.70 -0.98
N THR A 110 -16.68 -3.88 -1.16
CA THR A 110 -16.28 -4.74 -0.04
C THR A 110 -14.78 -4.68 0.23
N LEU A 111 -13.97 -4.41 -0.79
CA LEU A 111 -12.52 -4.25 -0.65
C LEU A 111 -12.04 -3.01 -1.39
N LEU A 112 -11.38 -2.12 -0.66
CA LEU A 112 -10.56 -1.04 -1.21
C LEU A 112 -9.08 -1.44 -1.10
N VAL A 113 -8.37 -1.45 -2.22
CA VAL A 113 -6.91 -1.57 -2.23
C VAL A 113 -6.32 -0.18 -2.45
N VAL A 114 -5.38 0.25 -1.61
CA VAL A 114 -4.69 1.55 -1.72
C VAL A 114 -3.21 1.31 -1.97
N ASP A 115 -2.77 1.47 -3.21
CA ASP A 115 -1.38 1.38 -3.64
C ASP A 115 -0.63 2.70 -3.42
N GLU A 116 0.67 2.59 -3.10
CA GLU A 116 1.52 3.70 -2.67
C GLU A 116 0.93 4.48 -1.48
N TYR A 117 0.43 3.75 -0.47
CA TYR A 117 -0.24 4.33 0.70
C TYR A 117 0.64 5.36 1.45
N SER A 118 1.96 5.20 1.41
CA SER A 118 2.92 6.09 2.06
C SER A 118 2.82 7.53 1.54
N MET A 119 2.25 7.76 0.36
CA MET A 119 2.10 9.09 -0.24
C MET A 119 0.79 9.81 0.09
N MET A 120 -0.04 9.29 0.99
CA MET A 120 -1.29 9.97 1.37
C MET A 120 -1.01 11.25 2.17
N THR A 121 -1.75 12.30 1.86
CA THR A 121 -1.77 13.52 2.69
C THR A 121 -2.79 13.36 3.82
N LYS A 122 -2.68 14.20 4.86
CA LYS A 122 -3.62 14.21 5.98
C LYS A 122 -5.09 14.30 5.53
N ASP A 123 -5.43 15.23 4.63
CA ASP A 123 -6.80 15.39 4.12
C ASP A 123 -7.34 14.10 3.47
N VAL A 124 -6.47 13.32 2.82
CA VAL A 124 -6.84 12.03 2.19
C VAL A 124 -7.04 10.95 3.24
N ILE A 125 -6.22 10.93 4.29
CA ILE A 125 -6.34 9.99 5.42
C ILE A 125 -7.65 10.26 6.17
N ASP A 126 -7.93 11.53 6.49
CA ASP A 126 -9.16 11.93 7.19
C ASP A 126 -10.40 11.52 6.36
N ALA A 127 -10.41 11.84 5.06
CA ALA A 127 -11.50 11.44 4.16
C ALA A 127 -11.66 9.91 4.02
N LEU A 128 -10.56 9.15 4.03
CA LEU A 128 -10.58 7.69 3.99
C LEU A 128 -11.15 7.11 5.29
N ASN A 129 -10.79 7.67 6.45
CA ASN A 129 -11.31 7.24 7.74
C ASN A 129 -12.80 7.53 7.89
N ASP A 130 -13.25 8.71 7.46
CA ASP A 130 -14.69 9.03 7.39
C ASP A 130 -15.44 8.01 6.52
N TYR A 131 -14.89 7.67 5.36
CA TYR A 131 -15.45 6.62 4.49
C TYR A 131 -15.49 5.26 5.19
N ARG A 132 -14.42 4.84 5.87
CA ARG A 132 -14.36 3.56 6.64
C ARG A 132 -15.39 3.53 7.78
N MET A 133 -15.66 4.65 8.45
CA MET A 133 -16.65 4.72 9.52
C MET A 133 -18.09 4.61 9.02
N MET A 134 -18.35 5.05 7.78
CA MET A 134 -19.69 5.02 7.17
C MET A 134 -20.00 3.70 6.44
N HIS A 135 -18.99 2.88 6.15
CA HIS A 135 -19.12 1.72 5.27
C HIS A 135 -18.44 0.48 5.85
N ASP A 136 -19.12 -0.67 5.75
CA ASP A 136 -18.48 -1.97 6.01
C ASP A 136 -17.57 -2.35 4.84
N VAL A 137 -16.32 -1.88 4.90
CA VAL A 137 -15.31 -2.04 3.86
C VAL A 137 -14.01 -2.58 4.44
N ASP A 138 -13.43 -3.57 3.77
CA ASP A 138 -12.07 -4.02 4.06
C ASP A 138 -11.09 -3.11 3.31
N VAL A 139 -10.05 -2.60 3.97
CA VAL A 139 -9.04 -1.73 3.34
C VAL A 139 -7.66 -2.40 3.37
N LEU A 140 -7.14 -2.72 2.19
CA LEU A 140 -5.79 -3.22 2.01
C LEU A 140 -4.87 -2.10 1.54
N PHE A 141 -3.97 -1.66 2.40
CA PHE A 141 -2.87 -0.79 2.02
C PHE A 141 -1.76 -1.62 1.38
N VAL A 142 -1.13 -1.08 0.34
CA VAL A 142 -0.01 -1.71 -0.36
C VAL A 142 1.08 -0.67 -0.54
N GLY A 143 2.30 -1.03 -0.16
CA GLY A 143 3.43 -0.12 -0.31
C GLY A 143 4.68 -0.62 0.37
N ASP A 144 5.52 0.30 0.80
CA ASP A 144 6.78 0.00 1.48
C ASP A 144 6.84 0.81 2.78
N ALA A 145 6.68 0.12 3.90
CA ALA A 145 6.69 0.72 5.24
C ALA A 145 8.04 1.34 5.63
N SER A 146 9.12 1.01 4.91
CA SER A 146 10.42 1.66 5.12
C SER A 146 10.55 3.00 4.40
N GLN A 147 9.57 3.39 3.56
CA GLN A 147 9.53 4.73 2.98
C GLN A 147 9.05 5.75 4.02
N LEU A 148 9.92 6.72 4.33
CA LEU A 148 9.71 7.76 5.33
C LEU A 148 8.84 8.92 4.82
N ILE A 149 7.64 8.64 4.30
CA ILE A 149 6.74 9.70 3.78
C ILE A 149 5.60 10.02 4.74
N LEU A 150 5.03 9.02 5.43
CA LEU A 150 4.00 9.24 6.45
C LEU A 150 4.63 9.55 7.81
N SER A 151 3.99 10.45 8.56
CA SER A 151 4.36 10.65 9.97
C SER A 151 3.83 9.50 10.83
N LYS A 152 4.40 9.32 12.03
CA LYS A 152 3.90 8.31 12.99
C LYS A 152 2.41 8.50 13.30
N ASN A 153 1.97 9.75 13.49
CA ASN A 153 0.56 10.05 13.76
C ASN A 153 -0.36 9.60 12.60
N ASP A 154 0.11 9.70 11.36
CA ASP A 154 -0.65 9.25 10.19
C ASP A 154 -0.77 7.72 10.16
N VAL A 155 0.31 7.01 10.50
CA VAL A 155 0.31 5.54 10.62
C VAL A 155 -0.63 5.07 11.74
N ASP A 156 -0.58 5.72 12.90
CA ASP A 156 -1.48 5.45 14.03
C ASP A 156 -2.95 5.68 13.63
N THR A 157 -3.21 6.76 12.89
CA THR A 157 -4.55 7.12 12.40
C THR A 157 -5.10 6.13 11.38
N LEU A 158 -4.23 5.47 10.61
CA LEU A 158 -4.59 4.39 9.70
C LEU A 158 -4.67 3.02 10.40
N GLU A 159 -4.22 2.94 11.65
CA GLU A 159 -4.16 1.75 12.50
C GLU A 159 -3.36 0.59 11.90
N LEU A 160 -2.14 0.83 11.40
CA LEU A 160 -1.38 -0.15 10.62
C LEU A 160 -0.36 -0.99 11.40
N ASP A 161 0.07 -0.56 12.58
CA ASP A 161 1.26 -1.10 13.27
C ASP A 161 1.23 -2.61 13.49
N ASP A 162 0.11 -3.17 13.96
CA ASP A 162 -0.06 -4.60 14.24
C ASP A 162 -0.72 -5.40 13.10
N LYS A 163 -0.96 -4.74 11.95
CA LYS A 163 -1.70 -5.29 10.80
C LYS A 163 -0.84 -5.34 9.54
N THR A 164 0.48 -5.23 9.70
CA THR A 164 1.44 -5.18 8.60
C THR A 164 2.06 -6.55 8.34
N SER A 165 1.91 -7.02 7.11
CA SER A 165 2.47 -8.29 6.62
C SER A 165 3.56 -8.01 5.59
N TYR A 166 4.73 -8.63 5.75
CA TYR A 166 5.94 -8.25 5.01
C TYR A 166 6.34 -9.27 3.92
N LEU A 167 6.43 -8.80 2.68
CA LEU A 167 7.10 -9.52 1.61
C LEU A 167 8.60 -9.21 1.62
N THR A 168 9.42 -10.22 1.91
CA THR A 168 10.88 -10.10 2.09
C THR A 168 11.69 -10.83 1.02
N GLU A 169 11.06 -11.74 0.26
CA GLU A 169 11.70 -12.48 -0.83
C GLU A 169 11.75 -11.63 -2.12
N VAL A 170 12.96 -11.23 -2.54
CA VAL A 170 13.15 -10.50 -3.81
C VAL A 170 12.94 -11.45 -4.99
N MET A 171 12.10 -11.11 -5.96
CA MET A 171 11.70 -11.98 -7.07
C MET A 171 12.32 -11.63 -8.42
N ARG A 172 12.85 -10.41 -8.59
CA ARG A 172 13.38 -9.93 -9.88
C ARG A 172 14.76 -10.50 -10.17
N GLN A 173 15.10 -10.72 -11.45
CA GLN A 173 16.42 -11.22 -11.90
C GLN A 173 17.64 -10.39 -11.44
N GLY A 174 17.42 -9.19 -10.89
CA GLY A 174 18.43 -8.35 -10.25
C GLY A 174 18.65 -8.62 -8.74
N ARG A 175 18.43 -9.86 -8.26
CA ARG A 175 18.67 -10.28 -6.85
C ARG A 175 20.07 -9.92 -6.32
N PHE A 176 20.99 -9.55 -7.21
CA PHE A 176 22.40 -9.30 -6.93
C PHE A 176 22.88 -7.89 -7.29
N SER A 177 22.00 -6.92 -7.58
CA SER A 177 22.49 -5.53 -7.70
C SER A 177 22.80 -4.97 -6.31
N ASP A 178 23.87 -4.19 -6.20
CA ASP A 178 24.26 -3.54 -4.95
C ASP A 178 23.10 -2.69 -4.40
N ILE A 179 22.38 -1.99 -5.26
CA ILE A 179 21.20 -1.19 -4.89
C ILE A 179 20.13 -2.07 -4.23
N ALA A 180 19.86 -3.27 -4.77
CA ALA A 180 18.85 -4.17 -4.19
C ALA A 180 19.31 -4.73 -2.84
N ILE A 181 20.60 -5.04 -2.69
CA ILE A 181 21.20 -5.53 -1.44
C ILE A 181 21.12 -4.44 -0.37
N TYR A 182 21.62 -3.23 -0.65
CA TYR A 182 21.61 -2.13 0.31
C TYR A 182 20.19 -1.65 0.64
N SER A 183 19.29 -1.59 -0.34
CA SER A 183 17.88 -1.27 -0.09
C SER A 183 17.24 -2.25 0.89
N LYS A 184 17.54 -3.56 0.76
CA LYS A 184 17.08 -4.57 1.70
C LYS A 184 17.66 -4.36 3.11
N MET A 185 18.96 -4.05 3.22
CA MET A 185 19.61 -3.82 4.51
C MET A 185 19.03 -2.61 5.22
N VAL A 186 18.92 -1.47 4.52
CA VAL A 186 18.34 -0.23 5.06
C VAL A 186 16.88 -0.46 5.48
N SER A 187 16.08 -1.12 4.64
CA SER A 187 14.68 -1.44 4.97
C SER A 187 14.58 -2.32 6.23
N ALA A 188 15.40 -3.37 6.34
CA ALA A 188 15.42 -4.23 7.51
C ALA A 188 15.80 -3.47 8.79
N PHE A 189 16.75 -2.54 8.72
CA PHE A 189 17.14 -1.71 9.85
C PHE A 189 16.03 -0.74 10.28
N ILE A 190 15.41 -0.02 9.32
CA ILE A 190 14.29 0.90 9.60
C ILE A 190 13.13 0.17 10.28
N LEU A 191 12.88 -1.07 9.88
CA LEU A 191 11.82 -1.91 10.45
C LEU A 191 12.22 -2.63 11.74
N GLY A 192 13.44 -2.43 12.25
CA GLY A 192 13.94 -3.12 13.45
C GLY A 192 14.14 -4.63 13.27
N MET A 193 14.17 -5.11 12.02
CA MET A 193 14.30 -6.52 11.65
C MET A 193 15.73 -6.92 11.29
N GLY A 194 16.67 -5.98 11.30
CA GLY A 194 18.05 -6.21 10.89
C GLY A 194 19.03 -5.27 11.59
N PRO A 195 20.34 -5.58 11.52
CA PRO A 195 21.38 -4.73 12.07
C PRO A 195 21.52 -3.44 11.25
N GLU A 196 22.20 -2.45 11.83
CA GLU A 196 22.58 -1.23 11.13
C GLU A 196 23.35 -1.56 9.84
N PRO A 197 22.97 -0.97 8.69
CA PRO A 197 23.60 -1.27 7.42
C PRO A 197 25.04 -0.73 7.39
N ILE A 198 25.99 -1.57 6.98
CA ILE A 198 27.38 -1.19 6.74
C ILE A 198 27.59 -1.10 5.23
N VAL A 199 27.95 0.08 4.73
CA VAL A 199 28.21 0.31 3.30
C VAL A 199 29.70 0.57 3.11
N PRO A 200 30.46 -0.35 2.49
CA PRO A 200 31.82 -0.05 2.07
C PRO A 200 31.81 1.07 1.02
N TYR A 201 32.49 2.19 1.31
CA TYR A 201 32.68 3.31 0.38
C TYR A 201 34.19 3.56 0.22
N GLY A 202 34.80 2.89 -0.76
CA GLY A 202 36.27 2.87 -0.87
C GLY A 202 36.92 1.99 0.21
N ASP A 203 38.08 2.42 0.74
CA ASP A 203 38.79 1.77 1.86
C ASP A 203 38.23 2.18 3.24
N GLU A 204 37.20 3.03 3.29
CA GLU A 204 36.59 3.50 4.52
C GLU A 204 35.21 2.87 4.77
N ILE A 205 34.98 2.51 6.04
CA ILE A 205 33.69 2.02 6.53
C ILE A 205 32.91 3.24 7.06
N ILE A 206 31.82 3.61 6.38
CA ILE A 206 30.94 4.70 6.83
C ILE A 206 29.70 4.08 7.48
N LYS A 207 29.39 4.48 8.72
CA LYS A 207 28.12 4.14 9.37
C LYS A 207 27.06 5.18 9.04
N TYR A 208 25.80 4.79 9.03
CA TYR A 208 24.71 5.68 8.59
C TYR A 208 24.40 6.78 9.62
N THR A 209 24.87 6.64 10.86
CA THR A 209 24.71 7.65 11.92
C THR A 209 25.84 8.66 12.03
N ASP A 210 26.89 8.55 11.20
CA ASP A 210 28.01 9.49 11.15
C ASP A 210 27.75 10.61 10.12
#